data_AF-A0A0H4QEF6-F1
#
_entry.id   AF-A0A0H4QEF6-F1
#
_cell.length_a   1.000
_cell.length_b   1.000
_cell.length_c   1.000
_cell.angle_alpha   90.00
_cell.angle_beta   90.00
_cell.angle_gamma   90.00
#
_symmetry.space_group_name_H-M   'P 1'
#
loop_
_entity.id
_entity.type
_entity.pdbx_description
1 polymer ?
#
loop_
_entity_poly.entity_id
_entity_poly.type
_entity_poly.pdbx_seq_one_letter_code
_entity_poly.pdbx_strand_id
1 'polypeptide(L)'
;MQKITATVVMEIPEDKVIISKADFEEYQALKDDDYWWTPKDLKDHYHHDINWFKEKVLFVPRYKKELSTEFGGCVHYSSNDPVDGEKYNGRYWSFEPGRFRKFMKEHFAEINQ
;
A
#
# COMPACT_ATOMS: atom_id res chain seq x y z
N MET A 1 -36.96 -8.67 -40.93
CA MET A 1 -35.90 -8.97 -39.94
C MET A 1 -36.42 -10.02 -39.00
N GLN A 2 -35.82 -11.21 -38.98
CA GLN A 2 -36.16 -12.27 -38.02
C GLN A 2 -35.43 -12.01 -36.70
N LYS A 3 -36.15 -12.13 -35.57
CA LYS A 3 -35.58 -12.07 -34.23
C LYS A 3 -35.60 -13.48 -33.64
N ILE A 4 -34.44 -13.96 -33.22
CA ILE A 4 -34.30 -15.21 -32.46
C ILE A 4 -33.99 -14.79 -31.03
N THR A 5 -34.83 -15.21 -30.09
CA THR A 5 -34.60 -15.02 -28.66
C THR A 5 -34.03 -16.32 -28.11
N ALA A 6 -32.80 -16.27 -27.61
CA ALA A 6 -32.15 -17.40 -26.94
C ALA A 6 -32.06 -17.11 -25.44
N THR A 7 -32.40 -18.12 -24.63
CA THR A 7 -32.25 -18.07 -23.18
C THR A 7 -31.06 -18.93 -22.80
N VAL A 8 -30.05 -18.34 -22.15
CA VAL A 8 -28.86 -19.04 -21.68
C VAL A 8 -28.90 -19.07 -20.16
N VAL A 9 -28.83 -20.27 -19.59
CA VAL A 9 -28.67 -20.48 -18.15
C VAL A 9 -27.19 -20.74 -17.91
N MET A 10 -26.55 -19.88 -17.10
CA MET A 10 -25.17 -20.06 -16.66
C MET A 10 -25.19 -20.31 -15.17
N GLU A 11 -24.62 -21.43 -14.75
CA GLU A 11 -24.49 -21.77 -13.33
C GLU A 11 -23.18 -21.21 -12.79
N ILE A 12 -23.27 -20.48 -11.69
CA ILE A 12 -22.09 -19.96 -10.99
C ILE A 12 -21.61 -21.06 -10.03
N PRO A 13 -20.33 -21.45 -10.06
CA PRO A 13 -19.80 -22.46 -9.13
C PRO A 13 -19.98 -22.04 -7.67
N GLU A 14 -20.14 -23.00 -6.76
CA GLU A 14 -20.42 -22.74 -5.33
C GLU A 14 -19.34 -21.89 -4.63
N ASP A 15 -18.11 -21.91 -5.12
CA ASP A 15 -16.99 -21.13 -4.58
C ASP A 15 -16.77 -19.78 -5.28
N LYS A 16 -17.69 -19.37 -6.17
CA LYS A 16 -17.59 -18.12 -6.94
C LYS A 16 -18.77 -17.20 -6.67
N VAL A 17 -18.50 -15.91 -6.75
CA VAL A 17 -19.51 -14.84 -6.71
C VAL A 17 -19.24 -13.88 -7.86
N ILE A 18 -20.31 -13.37 -8.47
CA ILE A 18 -20.22 -12.27 -9.44
C ILE A 18 -20.33 -10.96 -8.68
N ILE A 19 -19.35 -10.09 -8.88
CA ILE A 19 -19.32 -8.74 -8.32
C ILE A 19 -19.14 -7.72 -9.43
N SER A 20 -19.45 -6.46 -9.15
CA SER A 20 -19.21 -5.39 -10.11
C SER A 20 -17.70 -5.11 -10.22
N LYS A 21 -17.30 -4.49 -11.32
CA LYS A 21 -15.90 -4.09 -11.52
C LYS A 21 -15.45 -3.06 -10.47
N ALA A 22 -16.32 -2.14 -10.07
CA ALA A 22 -16.02 -1.13 -9.06
C ALA A 22 -15.75 -1.78 -7.69
N ASP A 23 -16.62 -2.71 -7.28
CA ASP A 23 -16.45 -3.44 -6.02
C ASP A 23 -15.16 -4.28 -6.04
N PHE A 24 -14.84 -4.92 -7.17
CA PHE A 24 -13.59 -5.69 -7.30
C PHE A 24 -12.35 -4.81 -7.10
N GLU A 25 -12.32 -3.62 -7.72
CA GLU A 25 -11.21 -2.67 -7.57
C GLU A 25 -11.09 -2.15 -6.14
N GLU A 26 -12.21 -1.89 -5.47
CA GLU A 26 -12.26 -1.49 -4.06
C GLU A 26 -11.77 -2.61 -3.13
N TYR A 27 -12.23 -3.85 -3.33
CA TYR A 27 -11.75 -5.02 -2.57
C TYR A 27 -10.26 -5.28 -2.75
N GLN A 28 -9.73 -5.04 -3.96
CA GLN A 28 -8.30 -5.17 -4.22
C GLN A 28 -7.50 -4.05 -3.53
N ALA A 29 -8.04 -2.84 -3.44
CA ALA A 29 -7.43 -1.76 -2.66
C ALA A 29 -7.43 -2.07 -1.15
N LEU A 30 -8.53 -2.62 -0.63
CA LEU A 30 -8.64 -3.00 0.79
C LEU A 30 -7.65 -4.10 1.20
N LYS A 31 -7.35 -5.05 0.31
CA LYS A 31 -6.34 -6.09 0.57
C LYS A 31 -4.93 -5.54 0.79
N ASP A 32 -4.58 -4.44 0.14
CA ASP A 32 -3.28 -3.78 0.32
C ASP A 32 -3.18 -3.08 1.69
N ASP A 33 -4.32 -2.84 2.35
CA ASP A 33 -4.45 -2.04 3.57
C ASP A 33 -4.58 -2.89 4.85
N ASP A 34 -4.75 -4.22 4.74
CA ASP A 34 -4.99 -5.13 5.88
C ASP A 34 -3.77 -5.31 6.80
N TYR A 35 -2.56 -4.96 6.33
CA TYR A 35 -1.32 -5.07 7.11
C TYR A 35 -0.42 -3.85 6.93
N TRP A 36 0.27 -3.47 8.00
CA TRP A 36 1.29 -2.42 7.92
C TRP A 36 2.43 -2.86 6.99
N TRP A 37 2.79 -1.99 6.06
CA TRP A 37 3.89 -2.22 5.13
C TRP A 37 5.24 -2.18 5.84
N THR A 38 6.17 -2.91 5.26
CA THR A 38 7.58 -2.99 5.62
C THR A 38 8.43 -2.24 4.59
N PRO A 39 9.73 -2.01 4.85
CA PRO A 39 10.65 -1.47 3.84
C PRO A 39 10.74 -2.29 2.56
N LYS A 40 10.49 -3.60 2.62
CA LYS A 40 10.42 -4.45 1.43
C LYS A 40 9.22 -4.07 0.56
N ASP A 41 8.06 -3.89 1.18
CA ASP A 41 6.84 -3.52 0.46
C ASP A 41 6.98 -2.14 -0.19
N LEU A 42 7.63 -1.18 0.48
CA LEU A 42 7.96 0.11 -0.13
C LEU A 42 8.80 -0.03 -1.40
N LYS A 43 9.79 -0.93 -1.40
CA LYS A 43 10.62 -1.21 -2.58
C LYS A 43 9.79 -1.82 -3.70
N ASP A 44 8.86 -2.72 -3.38
CA ASP A 44 8.00 -3.36 -4.36
C ASP A 44 6.98 -2.37 -4.95
N HIS A 45 6.44 -1.44 -4.15
CA HIS A 45 5.45 -0.45 -4.58
C HIS A 45 6.03 0.76 -5.31
N TYR A 46 7.19 1.26 -4.90
CA TYR A 46 7.76 2.52 -5.40
C TYR A 46 9.09 2.35 -6.13
N HIS A 47 9.63 1.13 -6.20
CA HIS A 47 10.90 0.82 -6.87
C HIS A 47 12.11 1.61 -6.37
N HIS A 48 12.06 2.06 -5.12
CA HIS A 48 13.15 2.73 -4.42
C HIS A 48 13.58 1.92 -3.19
N ASP A 49 14.88 1.88 -2.92
CA ASP A 49 15.38 1.24 -1.71
C ASP A 49 15.11 2.09 -0.45
N ILE A 50 15.28 1.49 0.72
CA ILE A 50 15.04 2.16 1.99
C ILE A 50 16.01 3.33 2.24
N ASN A 51 17.19 3.34 1.61
CA ASN A 51 18.14 4.44 1.75
C ASN A 51 17.65 5.69 1.01
N TRP A 52 17.07 5.50 -0.18
CA TRP A 52 16.38 6.58 -0.89
C TRP A 52 15.25 7.16 -0.06
N PHE A 53 14.41 6.29 0.54
CA PHE A 53 13.34 6.76 1.43
C PHE A 53 13.88 7.49 2.65
N LYS A 54 14.96 7.00 3.28
CA LYS A 54 15.65 7.69 4.38
C LYS A 54 16.03 9.11 4.01
N GLU A 55 16.74 9.27 2.89
CA GLU A 55 17.29 10.54 2.44
C GLU A 55 16.20 11.52 1.99
N LYS A 56 15.24 11.04 1.20
CA LYS A 56 14.30 11.90 0.46
C LYS A 56 12.95 12.08 1.14
N VAL A 57 12.59 11.20 2.08
CA VAL A 57 11.27 11.17 2.70
C VAL A 57 11.35 11.14 4.22
N LEU A 58 11.95 10.11 4.79
CA LEU A 58 11.80 9.73 6.19
C LEU A 58 12.66 10.57 7.16
N PHE A 59 13.83 11.05 6.72
CA PHE A 59 14.67 11.94 7.52
C PHE A 59 14.63 13.39 7.09
N VAL A 60 13.80 13.73 6.10
CA VAL A 60 13.55 15.11 5.74
C VAL A 60 12.71 15.76 6.84
N PRO A 61 13.19 16.83 7.51
CA PRO A 61 12.55 17.36 8.72
C PRO A 61 11.07 17.77 8.56
N ARG A 62 10.70 18.28 7.37
CA ARG A 62 9.30 18.65 7.06
C ARG A 62 8.39 17.41 7.05
N TYR A 63 8.78 16.35 6.36
CA TYR A 63 8.00 15.14 6.20
C TYR A 63 8.05 14.27 7.44
N LYS A 64 9.19 14.20 8.14
CA LYS A 64 9.33 13.39 9.37
C LYS A 64 8.30 13.76 10.43
N LYS A 65 8.00 15.05 10.59
CA LYS A 65 6.98 15.51 11.55
C LYS A 65 5.57 15.07 11.16
N GLU A 66 5.26 15.06 9.86
CA GLU A 66 3.96 14.64 9.35
C GLU A 66 3.79 13.12 9.37
N LEU A 67 4.87 12.40 9.06
CA LEU A 67 4.88 10.95 8.92
C LEU A 67 5.00 10.22 10.25
N SER A 68 5.71 10.75 11.25
CA SER A 68 5.95 10.00 12.50
C SER A 68 4.68 9.78 13.32
N THR A 69 4.47 8.53 13.76
CA THR A 69 3.40 8.15 14.67
C THR A 69 3.45 8.91 16.00
N GLU A 70 4.62 9.40 16.42
CA GLU A 70 4.77 10.26 17.62
C GLU A 70 3.99 11.58 17.50
N PHE A 71 3.77 12.04 16.26
CA PHE A 71 2.98 13.23 15.95
C PHE A 71 1.62 12.88 15.30
N GLY A 72 1.19 11.62 15.40
CA GLY A 72 -0.07 11.14 14.82
C GLY A 72 0.02 10.75 13.34
N GLY A 73 1.22 10.65 12.77
CA GLY A 73 1.48 10.22 11.40
C GLY A 73 1.28 8.72 11.14
N CYS A 74 1.70 8.27 9.95
CA CYS A 74 1.49 6.91 9.45
C CYS A 74 2.75 6.03 9.43
N VAL A 75 3.88 6.50 9.95
CA VAL A 75 5.17 5.82 9.94
C VAL A 75 5.67 5.63 11.36
N HIS A 76 5.85 4.38 11.75
CA HIS A 76 6.55 4.01 12.96
C HIS A 76 8.04 3.88 12.66
N TYR A 77 8.86 4.71 13.30
CA TYR A 77 10.31 4.65 13.18
C TYR A 77 10.87 3.71 14.25
N SER A 78 11.56 2.65 13.83
CA SER A 78 12.36 1.84 14.75
C SER A 78 13.77 2.39 14.90
N SER A 79 14.37 2.15 16.06
CA SER A 79 15.79 2.39 16.33
C SER A 79 16.73 1.37 15.66
N ASN A 80 16.20 0.27 15.13
CA ASN A 80 16.98 -0.76 14.43
C ASN A 80 16.64 -0.77 12.94
N ASP A 81 17.67 -0.85 12.10
CA ASP A 81 17.50 -1.04 10.67
C ASP A 81 17.04 -2.48 10.35
N PRO A 82 16.20 -2.68 9.32
CA PRO A 82 15.84 -4.02 8.86
C PRO A 82 17.07 -4.79 8.40
N VAL A 83 17.24 -6.01 8.91
CA VAL A 83 18.25 -6.96 8.43
C VAL A 83 17.62 -7.84 7.36
N ASP A 84 18.23 -7.89 6.19
CA ASP A 84 17.73 -8.72 5.08
C ASP A 84 17.68 -10.20 5.49
N GLY A 85 16.53 -10.85 5.27
CA GLY A 85 16.32 -12.26 5.60
C GLY A 85 15.84 -12.58 7.03
N GLU A 86 15.68 -11.61 7.93
CA GLU A 86 15.13 -11.87 9.27
C GLU A 86 13.59 -11.78 9.34
N LYS A 87 12.96 -12.66 10.15
CA LYS A 87 11.50 -12.62 10.39
C LYS A 87 11.12 -11.46 11.29
N TYR A 88 10.01 -10.80 10.94
CA TYR A 88 9.41 -9.69 11.67
C TYR A 88 9.12 -10.03 13.14
N ASN A 89 9.68 -9.25 14.07
CA ASN A 89 9.45 -9.38 15.51
C ASN A 89 8.77 -8.15 16.13
N GLY A 90 8.16 -7.29 15.28
CA GLY A 90 7.39 -6.11 15.72
C GLY A 90 8.22 -4.87 16.07
N ARG A 91 9.56 -4.90 15.86
CA ARG A 91 10.47 -3.77 16.14
C ARG A 91 11.09 -3.16 14.88
N TYR A 92 10.41 -3.22 13.73
CA TYR A 92 10.93 -2.66 12.48
C TYR A 92 10.08 -1.50 12.00
N TRP A 93 10.61 -0.74 11.03
CA TRP A 93 9.90 0.39 10.42
C TRP A 93 8.60 -0.10 9.81
N SER A 94 7.49 0.55 10.15
CA SER A 94 6.20 0.16 9.63
C SER A 94 5.46 1.37 9.08
N PHE A 95 4.77 1.16 7.96
CA PHE A 95 4.06 2.20 7.22
C PHE A 95 2.59 1.80 7.10
N GLU A 96 1.68 2.65 7.55
CA GLU A 96 0.26 2.43 7.31
C GLU A 96 -0.05 2.70 5.82
N PRO A 97 -0.54 1.70 5.07
CA PRO A 97 -0.57 1.74 3.61
C PRO A 97 -1.38 2.90 3.03
N GLY A 98 -2.58 3.14 3.56
CA GLY A 98 -3.52 4.10 3.01
C GLY A 98 -3.00 5.54 3.12
N ARG A 99 -2.57 5.95 4.32
CA ARG A 99 -2.05 7.31 4.55
C ARG A 99 -0.67 7.48 3.96
N PHE A 100 0.20 6.47 3.96
CA PHE A 100 1.50 6.59 3.31
C PHE A 100 1.36 6.74 1.79
N ARG A 101 0.44 5.99 1.16
CA ARG A 101 0.11 6.15 -0.26
C ARG A 101 -0.44 7.54 -0.57
N LYS A 102 -1.30 8.08 0.30
CA LYS A 102 -1.81 9.45 0.18
C LYS A 102 -0.67 10.48 0.26
N PHE A 103 0.19 10.39 1.27
CA PHE A 103 1.36 11.25 1.42
C PHE A 103 2.24 11.23 0.16
N MET A 104 2.54 10.02 -0.35
CA MET A 104 3.35 9.88 -1.55
C MET A 104 2.67 10.55 -2.75
N LYS A 105 1.37 10.36 -2.97
CA LYS A 105 0.63 11.05 -4.05
C LYS A 105 0.72 12.58 -3.96
N GLU A 106 0.70 13.14 -2.77
CA GLU A 106 0.72 14.59 -2.54
C GLU A 106 2.12 15.20 -2.71
N HIS A 107 3.17 14.49 -2.30
CA HIS A 107 4.54 15.05 -2.25
C HIS A 107 5.51 14.49 -3.29
N PHE A 108 5.15 13.47 -4.08
CA PHE A 108 6.08 12.79 -4.99
C PHE A 108 6.80 13.72 -5.96
N ALA A 109 6.10 14.74 -6.46
CA ALA A 109 6.67 15.72 -7.39
C ALA A 109 7.78 16.58 -6.75
N GLU A 110 7.68 16.86 -5.45
CA GLU A 110 8.71 17.59 -4.69
C GLU A 110 9.86 16.68 -4.27
N ILE A 111 9.57 15.41 -4.01
CA ILE A 111 10.54 14.40 -3.56
C ILE A 111 11.52 14.04 -4.69
N ASN A 112 11.06 14.07 -5.94
CA ASN A 112 11.84 13.72 -7.14
C ASN A 112 12.52 14.91 -7.85
N GLN A 113 12.50 16.10 -7.26
CA GLN A 113 13.30 17.25 -7.73
C GLN A 113 14.72 17.21 -7.16
#